data_AF-A0A662WQN0-F1
#
_entry.id   AF-A0A662WQN0-F1
#
_cell.length_a   1.000
_cell.length_b   1.000
_cell.length_c   1.000
_cell.angle_alpha   90.00
_cell.angle_beta   90.00
_cell.angle_gamma   90.00
#
_symmetry.space_group_name_H-M   'P 1'
#
loop_
_entity.id
_entity.type
_entity.pdbx_description
1 polymer ?
#
loop_
_entity_poly.entity_id
_entity_poly.type
_entity_poly.pdbx_seq_one_letter_code
_entity_poly.pdbx_strand_id
1 'polypeptide(L)'
;MPPRVSWRDLAVDVDPTEAEAVLARLKSFDINKSQSMGCSICHGADHKMRYRLLECSSTSCAEASPVKCTWRGKIVTCLDNEHASIFEYGEHTSPAPSPAPKKLTNRHKAFCRDLAEQHLRPIRIRHALARKFGTPVEELPSLKTVQNFVNHYGRTQMENHDRVQELTAWIREHAYTGSEGMTQPFTFAWHMDNLGKPIVGNGSDKKPFLVGISTKALMLRLSVPPESYILHLDGTYKTNQLDYPVLVVGVSDRSRRFHLVALFVMSQETQPMFQAALLSLRRVYFWVADKHLSVAYAMADGDRAQCNALTAVFGDNPNFMFLMCFFHVMKHIQERVKLLPSGAQARVLRELYDLHFARSYTEYVEMLRLILAAWMRDPILVPFAQYFHGQWLTGHFTAWQVFNTPTGFASTNNPAETFNALLKRDYTLRRRLKMGTLLRELSACCQDQSSSARAFEFTVCPAPTLVRRVGELVREKLLGVAEGQDLDALRAGACCILRVISLPAPRVQVAPNHRSEVAIAVTAQMGVNYARKEYNGEPVDGWAVDVQNQRCPCQYWFAFGACIHLLYALRVTAHVDTRGREVLISRRKRKRGEVAVLPDMGRPRSNGAALSFV
;
A
#
# COMPACT_ATOMS: atom_id res chain seq x y z
N MET A 1 -18.86 34.94 -59.10
CA MET A 1 -18.05 33.76 -58.68
C MET A 1 -16.78 34.28 -58.03
N PRO A 2 -16.38 33.82 -56.84
CA PRO A 2 -15.07 34.19 -56.31
C PRO A 2 -13.98 33.65 -57.24
N PRO A 3 -12.88 34.40 -57.46
CA PRO A 3 -11.83 34.02 -58.40
C PRO A 3 -11.22 32.67 -57.99
N ARG A 4 -11.05 31.76 -58.96
CA ARG A 4 -10.31 30.50 -58.75
C ARG A 4 -8.85 30.83 -58.46
N VAL A 5 -8.44 30.65 -57.21
CA VAL A 5 -7.04 30.79 -56.80
C VAL A 5 -6.22 29.68 -57.46
N SER A 6 -5.26 30.05 -58.31
CA SER A 6 -4.34 29.10 -58.97
C SER A 6 -3.23 28.73 -58.00
N TRP A 7 -3.37 27.58 -57.35
CA TRP A 7 -2.38 27.05 -56.41
C TRP A 7 -1.16 26.48 -57.17
N ARG A 8 0.04 26.72 -56.66
CA ARG A 8 1.28 26.08 -57.10
C ARG A 8 1.55 24.85 -56.25
N ASP A 9 1.93 23.76 -56.88
CA ASP A 9 2.18 22.48 -56.22
C ASP A 9 3.59 22.49 -55.59
N LEU A 10 3.68 22.18 -54.29
CA LEU A 10 4.95 21.99 -53.58
C LEU A 10 5.27 20.51 -53.37
N ALA A 11 4.24 19.70 -53.12
CA ALA A 11 4.31 18.25 -53.05
C ALA A 11 2.92 17.69 -53.35
N VAL A 12 2.83 16.59 -54.09
CA VAL A 12 1.54 15.97 -54.44
C VAL A 12 1.61 14.48 -54.11
N ASP A 13 0.61 14.02 -53.35
CA ASP A 13 0.47 12.63 -52.89
C ASP A 13 1.78 12.02 -52.35
N VAL A 14 2.39 12.72 -51.39
CA VAL A 14 3.63 12.26 -50.75
C VAL A 14 3.33 11.63 -49.39
N ASP A 15 4.22 10.74 -48.95
CA ASP A 15 4.10 10.09 -47.65
C ASP A 15 4.26 11.10 -46.47
N PRO A 16 3.90 10.71 -45.24
CA PRO A 16 3.97 11.62 -44.09
C PRO A 16 5.37 12.17 -43.78
N THR A 17 6.44 11.43 -44.11
CA THR A 17 7.82 11.82 -43.84
C THR A 17 8.27 12.91 -44.82
N GLU A 18 7.97 12.70 -46.11
CA GLU A 18 8.27 13.68 -47.16
C GLU A 18 7.40 14.94 -47.00
N ALA A 19 6.13 14.79 -46.66
CA ALA A 19 5.25 15.91 -46.32
C ALA A 19 5.82 16.75 -45.16
N GLU A 20 6.32 16.11 -44.11
CA GLU A 20 6.93 16.81 -42.96
C GLU A 20 8.21 17.56 -43.38
N ALA A 21 9.03 16.99 -44.27
CA ALA A 21 10.24 17.63 -44.79
C ALA A 21 9.91 18.87 -45.64
N VAL A 22 8.88 18.82 -46.49
CA VAL A 22 8.42 19.98 -47.28
C VAL A 22 7.89 21.08 -46.36
N LEU A 23 7.06 20.74 -45.39
CA LEU A 23 6.53 21.71 -44.42
C LEU A 23 7.61 22.34 -43.54
N ALA A 24 8.69 21.61 -43.25
CA ALA A 24 9.83 22.11 -42.47
C ALA A 24 10.65 23.17 -43.24
N ARG A 25 10.61 23.17 -44.58
CA ARG A 25 11.28 24.17 -45.42
C ARG A 25 10.49 25.47 -45.57
N LEU A 26 9.19 25.46 -45.27
CA LEU A 26 8.34 26.66 -45.33
C LEU A 26 8.65 27.61 -44.17
N LYS A 27 8.44 28.91 -44.39
CA LYS A 27 8.46 29.90 -43.30
C LYS A 27 7.33 29.63 -42.32
N SER A 28 7.46 30.14 -41.10
CA SER A 28 6.45 30.03 -40.05
C SER A 28 5.06 30.41 -40.57
N PHE A 29 4.10 29.51 -40.31
CA PHE A 29 2.72 29.65 -40.76
C PHE A 29 1.74 29.21 -39.66
N ASP A 30 0.55 29.79 -39.69
CA ASP A 30 -0.60 29.41 -38.87
C ASP A 30 -1.69 28.77 -39.73
N ILE A 31 -2.48 27.88 -39.13
CA ILE A 31 -3.65 27.28 -39.81
C ILE A 31 -4.84 28.21 -39.60
N ASN A 32 -5.25 28.92 -40.65
CA ASN A 32 -6.45 29.78 -40.62
C ASN A 32 -7.73 28.92 -40.64
N LYS A 33 -7.80 27.93 -41.53
CA LYS A 33 -8.99 27.07 -41.67
C LYS A 33 -8.60 25.61 -41.68
N SER A 34 -9.36 24.76 -40.98
CA SER A 34 -9.21 23.30 -41.00
C SER A 34 -10.60 22.67 -41.06
N GLN A 35 -10.88 21.86 -42.08
CA GLN A 35 -12.16 21.18 -42.27
C GLN A 35 -11.95 19.77 -42.82
N SER A 36 -12.94 18.90 -42.65
CA SER A 36 -12.94 17.55 -43.24
C SER A 36 -13.81 17.54 -44.49
N MET A 37 -13.37 16.85 -45.55
CA MET A 37 -14.11 16.70 -46.81
C MET A 37 -13.83 15.33 -47.45
N GLY A 38 -14.56 14.97 -48.51
CA GLY A 38 -14.29 13.71 -49.25
C GLY A 38 -12.86 13.67 -49.78
N CYS A 39 -12.22 12.50 -49.72
CA CYS A 39 -10.83 12.35 -50.13
C CYS A 39 -10.67 12.56 -51.64
N SER A 40 -9.78 13.50 -52.02
CA SER A 40 -9.40 13.72 -53.42
C SER A 40 -8.04 13.13 -53.78
N ILE A 41 -7.36 12.51 -52.82
CA ILE A 41 -6.06 11.84 -53.02
C ILE A 41 -6.31 10.41 -53.48
N CYS A 42 -7.20 9.69 -52.79
CA CYS A 42 -7.62 8.35 -53.17
C CYS A 42 -8.83 8.42 -54.09
N HIS A 43 -8.64 8.13 -55.38
CA HIS A 43 -9.72 8.15 -56.36
C HIS A 43 -10.81 7.12 -56.02
N GLY A 44 -12.06 7.58 -55.88
CA GLY A 44 -13.23 6.71 -55.66
C GLY A 44 -13.38 6.15 -54.24
N ALA A 45 -12.68 6.69 -53.25
CA ALA A 45 -12.73 6.19 -51.87
C ALA A 45 -13.76 6.93 -50.99
N ASP A 46 -14.46 6.19 -50.13
CA ASP A 46 -15.50 6.69 -49.21
C ASP A 46 -14.96 7.31 -47.90
N HIS A 47 -13.63 7.35 -47.73
CA HIS A 47 -13.02 7.97 -46.55
C HIS A 47 -12.84 9.50 -46.72
N LYS A 48 -12.58 10.18 -45.60
CA LYS A 48 -12.43 11.64 -45.55
C LYS A 48 -10.96 12.04 -45.65
N MET A 49 -10.70 13.23 -46.16
CA MET A 49 -9.43 13.95 -46.02
C MET A 49 -9.59 15.21 -45.19
N ARG A 50 -8.50 15.69 -44.61
CA ARG A 50 -8.42 16.95 -43.89
C ARG A 50 -7.85 18.04 -44.79
N TYR A 51 -8.64 19.07 -45.03
CA TYR A 51 -8.28 20.26 -45.80
C TYR A 51 -7.90 21.40 -44.85
N ARG A 52 -6.70 21.97 -45.03
CA ARG A 52 -6.17 23.08 -44.23
C ARG A 52 -5.68 24.23 -45.10
N LEU A 53 -6.06 25.45 -44.75
CA LEU A 53 -5.50 26.68 -45.31
C LEU A 53 -4.54 27.31 -44.31
N LEU A 54 -3.39 27.71 -44.81
CA LEU A 54 -2.29 28.28 -44.05
C LEU A 54 -2.14 29.77 -44.38
N GLU A 55 -1.75 30.55 -43.38
CA GLU A 55 -1.34 31.94 -43.54
C GLU A 55 0.07 32.14 -42.99
N CYS A 56 0.81 33.06 -43.58
CA CYS A 56 2.14 33.41 -43.11
C CYS A 56 2.08 34.03 -41.70
N SER A 57 2.88 33.50 -40.78
CA SER A 57 3.12 34.02 -39.42
C SER A 57 4.60 34.32 -39.16
N SER A 58 5.37 34.49 -40.23
CA SER A 58 6.79 34.81 -40.18
C SER A 58 7.06 36.22 -39.66
N THR A 59 7.88 36.32 -38.61
CA THR A 59 8.33 37.62 -38.04
C THR A 59 9.10 38.45 -39.06
N SER A 60 9.98 37.83 -39.85
CA SER A 60 10.71 38.50 -40.93
C SER A 60 9.81 39.06 -42.03
N CYS A 61 8.62 38.47 -42.27
CA CYS A 61 7.65 39.03 -43.21
C CYS A 61 6.83 40.15 -42.57
N ALA A 62 6.53 40.06 -41.27
CA ALA A 62 5.79 41.08 -40.53
C ALA A 62 6.61 42.36 -40.31
N GLU A 63 7.93 42.24 -40.12
CA GLU A 63 8.83 43.39 -39.96
C GLU A 63 9.15 44.08 -41.30
N ALA A 64 9.13 43.34 -42.40
CA ALA A 64 9.44 43.87 -43.74
C ALA A 64 8.33 44.75 -44.33
N SER A 65 7.08 44.64 -43.85
CA SER A 65 5.99 45.51 -44.30
C SER A 65 4.88 45.59 -43.25
N PRO A 66 4.27 46.78 -43.07
CA PRO A 66 3.06 46.91 -42.25
C PRO A 66 1.82 46.23 -42.87
N VAL A 67 1.89 45.82 -44.15
CA VAL A 67 0.80 45.11 -44.84
C VAL A 67 0.95 43.59 -44.62
N LYS A 68 -0.18 42.92 -44.31
CA LYS A 68 -0.20 41.47 -44.08
C LYS A 68 0.34 40.70 -45.29
N CYS A 69 1.27 39.79 -45.03
CA CYS A 69 1.88 38.93 -46.06
C CYS A 69 0.81 38.24 -46.92
N THR A 70 1.00 38.28 -48.23
CA THR A 70 0.05 37.75 -49.22
C THR A 70 0.18 36.25 -49.43
N TRP A 71 1.32 35.64 -49.07
CA TRP A 71 1.51 34.19 -49.11
C TRP A 71 0.41 33.42 -48.37
N ARG A 72 -0.09 32.36 -49.02
CA ARG A 72 -1.03 31.38 -48.47
C ARG A 72 -0.56 29.98 -48.80
N GLY A 73 -0.82 29.04 -47.90
CA GLY A 73 -0.58 27.62 -48.12
C GLY A 73 -1.88 26.80 -48.08
N LYS A 74 -1.86 25.62 -48.67
CA LYS A 74 -2.97 24.65 -48.62
C LYS A 74 -2.38 23.27 -48.41
N ILE A 75 -2.92 22.53 -47.44
CA ILE A 75 -2.57 21.12 -47.21
C ILE A 75 -3.85 20.30 -47.29
N VAL A 76 -3.81 19.24 -48.07
CA VAL A 76 -4.82 18.16 -48.01
C VAL A 76 -4.14 16.90 -47.53
N THR A 77 -4.69 16.25 -46.49
CA THR A 77 -4.14 15.04 -45.89
C THR A 77 -5.21 13.96 -45.83
N CYS A 78 -4.95 12.80 -46.42
CA CYS A 78 -5.82 11.64 -46.31
C CYS A 78 -5.91 11.18 -44.85
N LEU A 79 -7.10 10.84 -44.35
CA LEU A 79 -7.25 10.36 -42.97
C LEU A 79 -7.06 8.84 -42.83
N ASP A 80 -6.88 8.12 -43.94
CA ASP A 80 -6.71 6.66 -43.96
C ASP A 80 -5.24 6.27 -44.10
N ASN A 81 -4.57 6.70 -45.19
CA ASN A 81 -3.16 6.41 -45.46
C ASN A 81 -2.18 7.53 -45.06
N GLU A 82 -2.68 8.63 -44.49
CA GLU A 82 -1.91 9.81 -44.06
C GLU A 82 -1.09 10.54 -45.15
N HIS A 83 -1.22 10.17 -46.43
CA HIS A 83 -0.57 10.88 -47.53
C HIS A 83 -1.07 12.33 -47.63
N ALA A 84 -0.20 13.23 -48.08
CA ALA A 84 -0.50 14.65 -48.16
C ALA A 84 -0.12 15.29 -49.49
N SER A 85 -0.89 16.29 -49.91
CA SER A 85 -0.53 17.21 -50.97
C SER A 85 -0.49 18.64 -50.43
N ILE A 86 0.59 19.36 -50.73
CA ILE A 86 0.93 20.67 -50.20
C ILE A 86 1.04 21.64 -51.38
N PHE A 87 0.42 22.81 -51.23
CA PHE A 87 0.36 23.83 -52.25
C PHE A 87 0.61 25.22 -51.65
N GLU A 88 1.06 26.15 -52.49
CA GLU A 88 1.24 27.56 -52.13
C GLU A 88 0.58 28.51 -53.12
N TYR A 89 0.34 29.74 -52.66
CA TYR A 89 -0.17 30.83 -53.48
C TYR A 89 0.41 32.16 -52.99
N GLY A 90 0.86 33.00 -53.94
CA GLY A 90 1.53 34.27 -53.65
C GLY A 90 2.97 34.09 -53.16
N GLU A 91 3.63 35.21 -52.86
CA GLU A 91 5.01 35.23 -52.37
C GLU A 91 5.09 35.81 -50.97
N HIS A 92 6.14 35.42 -50.24
CA HIS A 92 6.43 36.02 -48.94
C HIS A 92 6.97 37.45 -49.11
N THR A 93 6.51 38.37 -48.26
CA THR A 93 6.92 39.79 -48.28
C THR A 93 8.42 40.02 -48.11
N SER A 94 9.12 39.07 -47.46
CA SER A 94 10.55 39.12 -47.23
C SER A 94 11.17 37.81 -47.70
N PRO A 95 12.37 37.81 -48.30
CA PRO A 95 13.11 36.61 -48.61
C PRO A 95 13.83 36.02 -47.39
N ALA A 96 14.07 36.80 -46.32
CA ALA A 96 14.82 36.37 -45.15
C ALA A 96 14.21 35.13 -44.45
N PRO A 97 15.00 34.10 -44.12
CA PRO A 97 14.48 32.91 -43.47
C PRO A 97 13.89 33.25 -42.10
N SER A 98 12.78 32.60 -41.76
CA SER A 98 12.14 32.73 -40.46
C SER A 98 12.41 31.46 -39.65
N PRO A 99 12.68 31.55 -38.34
CA PRO A 99 12.87 30.35 -37.53
C PRO A 99 11.59 29.53 -37.57
N ALA A 100 11.63 28.33 -38.16
CA ALA A 100 10.50 27.43 -38.19
C ALA A 100 10.02 27.14 -36.76
N PRO A 101 8.70 27.06 -36.51
CA PRO A 101 8.20 26.72 -35.19
C PRO A 101 8.70 25.34 -34.79
N LYS A 102 9.40 25.27 -33.66
CA LYS A 102 9.94 24.03 -33.08
C LYS A 102 8.78 23.11 -32.68
N LYS A 103 8.47 22.11 -33.51
CA LYS A 103 7.37 21.15 -33.31
C LYS A 103 7.90 19.80 -32.78
N LEU A 104 7.02 19.05 -32.11
CA LEU A 104 7.31 17.66 -31.74
C LEU A 104 7.19 16.79 -32.99
N THR A 105 8.31 16.21 -33.43
CA THR A 105 8.34 15.16 -34.46
C THR A 105 7.62 13.90 -33.97
N ASN A 106 7.30 12.97 -34.88
CA ASN A 106 6.66 11.71 -34.50
C ASN A 106 7.52 10.86 -33.54
N ARG A 107 8.85 10.88 -33.70
CA ARG A 107 9.78 10.25 -32.75
C ARG A 107 9.76 10.91 -31.37
N HIS A 108 9.69 12.24 -31.32
CA HIS A 108 9.52 12.96 -30.04
C HIS A 108 8.19 12.62 -29.38
N LYS A 109 7.08 12.58 -30.15
CA LYS A 109 5.75 12.22 -29.64
C LYS A 109 5.72 10.82 -29.06
N ALA A 110 6.28 9.83 -29.75
CA ALA A 110 6.37 8.45 -29.24
C ALA A 110 7.11 8.41 -27.90
N PHE A 111 8.28 9.04 -27.82
CA PHE A 111 9.03 9.08 -26.57
C PHE A 111 8.32 9.86 -25.45
N CYS A 112 7.60 10.94 -25.79
CA CYS A 112 6.76 11.67 -24.84
C CYS A 112 5.64 10.79 -24.28
N ARG A 113 5.04 9.90 -25.10
CA ARG A 113 4.00 8.95 -24.64
C ARG A 113 4.58 7.96 -23.64
N ASP A 114 5.70 7.31 -23.97
CA ASP A 114 6.37 6.35 -23.08
C ASP A 114 6.67 6.96 -21.70
N LEU A 115 7.23 8.18 -21.70
CA LEU A 115 7.55 8.87 -20.46
C LEU A 115 6.31 9.41 -19.73
N ALA A 116 5.24 9.76 -20.45
CA ALA A 116 3.97 10.13 -19.85
C ALA A 116 3.34 8.93 -19.13
N GLU A 117 3.37 7.74 -19.73
CA GLU A 117 2.90 6.48 -19.13
C GLU A 117 3.66 6.12 -17.86
N GLN A 118 4.96 6.43 -17.82
CA GLN A 118 5.79 6.31 -16.61
C GLN A 118 5.59 7.47 -15.62
N HIS A 119 4.56 8.28 -15.80
CA HIS A 119 4.19 9.39 -14.92
C HIS A 119 5.29 10.45 -14.78
N LEU A 120 6.13 10.68 -15.80
CA LEU A 120 7.09 11.80 -15.76
C LEU A 120 6.39 13.15 -15.96
N ARG A 121 6.85 14.18 -15.26
CA ARG A 121 6.34 15.54 -15.44
C ARG A 121 6.79 16.11 -16.79
N PRO A 122 5.98 16.94 -17.47
CA PRO A 122 6.33 17.50 -18.79
C PRO A 122 7.69 18.19 -18.87
N ILE A 123 8.15 18.85 -17.79
CA ILE A 123 9.49 19.45 -17.73
C ILE A 123 10.60 18.39 -17.78
N ARG A 124 10.42 17.26 -17.08
CA ARG A 124 11.38 16.14 -17.10
C ARG A 124 11.37 15.45 -18.46
N ILE A 125 10.20 15.34 -19.09
CA ILE A 125 10.05 14.83 -20.46
C ILE A 125 10.82 15.72 -21.44
N ARG A 126 10.68 17.06 -21.34
CA ARG A 126 11.43 18.00 -22.18
C ARG A 126 12.95 17.86 -22.00
N HIS A 127 13.44 17.75 -20.77
CA HIS A 127 14.88 17.53 -20.54
C HIS A 127 15.33 16.14 -21.01
N ALA A 128 14.47 15.12 -20.94
CA ALA A 128 14.77 13.79 -21.45
C ALA A 128 14.83 13.75 -22.98
N LEU A 129 13.98 14.53 -23.67
CA LEU A 129 14.08 14.73 -25.12
C LEU A 129 15.47 15.25 -25.49
N ALA A 130 15.96 16.27 -24.79
CA ALA A 130 17.27 16.86 -25.08
C ALA A 130 18.39 15.83 -25.00
N ARG A 131 18.40 15.03 -23.92
CA ARG A 131 19.40 13.97 -23.73
C ARG A 131 19.28 12.83 -24.74
N LYS A 132 18.05 12.37 -25.05
CA LYS A 132 17.84 11.22 -25.94
C LYS A 132 18.15 11.53 -27.40
N PHE A 133 17.88 12.75 -27.84
CA PHE A 133 18.03 13.16 -29.25
C PHE A 133 19.26 14.04 -29.49
N GLY A 134 20.08 14.29 -28.47
CA GLY A 134 21.28 15.14 -28.57
C GLY A 134 20.98 16.59 -28.95
N THR A 135 19.73 17.04 -28.74
CA THR A 135 19.25 18.37 -29.14
C THR A 135 19.30 19.33 -27.95
N PRO A 136 19.94 20.51 -28.06
CA PRO A 136 19.89 21.53 -27.02
C PRO A 136 18.45 21.87 -26.61
N VAL A 137 18.21 22.19 -25.33
CA VAL A 137 16.86 22.46 -24.80
C VAL A 137 16.23 23.69 -25.47
N GLU A 138 17.07 24.63 -25.90
CA GLU A 138 16.76 25.83 -26.64
C GLU A 138 16.20 25.49 -28.02
N GLU A 139 16.71 24.42 -28.66
CA GLU A 139 16.30 23.94 -29.98
C GLU A 139 15.05 23.05 -29.96
N LEU A 140 14.65 22.57 -28.78
CA LEU A 140 13.43 21.80 -28.60
C LEU A 140 12.15 22.65 -28.58
N PRO A 141 10.99 22.03 -28.84
CA PRO A 141 9.69 22.66 -28.62
C PRO A 141 9.55 23.22 -27.21
N SER A 142 8.80 24.31 -27.09
CA SER A 142 8.55 24.97 -25.81
C SER A 142 7.93 24.00 -24.79
N LEU A 143 8.16 24.25 -23.50
CA LEU A 143 7.54 23.47 -22.43
C LEU A 143 6.02 23.40 -22.59
N LYS A 144 5.37 24.50 -22.98
CA LYS A 144 3.93 24.58 -23.25
C LYS A 144 3.48 23.58 -24.32
N THR A 145 4.29 23.37 -25.36
CA THR A 145 3.99 22.40 -26.43
C THR A 145 4.04 20.97 -25.90
N VAL A 146 5.07 20.63 -25.12
CA VAL A 146 5.19 19.31 -24.48
C VAL A 146 4.05 19.09 -23.48
N GLN A 147 3.73 20.10 -22.66
CA GLN A 147 2.60 20.05 -21.72
C GLN A 147 1.28 19.81 -22.43
N ASN A 148 0.97 20.55 -23.49
CA ASN A 148 -0.27 20.40 -24.24
C ASN A 148 -0.40 19.00 -24.84
N PHE A 149 0.68 18.49 -25.44
CA PHE A 149 0.71 17.14 -25.99
C PHE A 149 0.49 16.07 -24.91
N VAL A 150 1.27 16.11 -23.83
CA VAL A 150 1.18 15.13 -22.72
C VAL A 150 -0.18 15.21 -22.03
N ASN A 151 -0.74 16.41 -21.83
CA ASN A 151 -2.06 16.58 -21.21
C ASN A 151 -3.20 16.10 -22.12
N HIS A 152 -3.06 16.27 -23.44
CA HIS A 152 -4.02 15.73 -24.39
C HIS A 152 -3.95 14.21 -24.43
N TYR A 153 -2.75 13.64 -24.54
CA TYR A 153 -2.52 12.19 -24.49
C TYR A 153 -3.06 11.58 -23.20
N GLY A 154 -2.70 12.17 -22.05
CA GLY A 154 -3.15 11.68 -20.75
C GLY A 154 -4.68 11.67 -20.61
N ARG A 155 -5.38 12.69 -21.14
CA ARG A 155 -6.85 12.72 -21.10
C ARG A 155 -7.52 11.71 -22.02
N THR A 156 -6.90 11.39 -23.16
CA THR A 156 -7.52 10.58 -24.21
C THR A 156 -7.13 9.12 -24.16
N GLN A 157 -6.00 8.78 -23.53
CA GLN A 157 -5.41 7.44 -23.55
C GLN A 157 -5.01 6.91 -22.15
N MET A 158 -5.03 7.76 -21.11
CA MET A 158 -4.61 7.37 -19.76
C MET A 158 -5.65 7.70 -18.67
N GLU A 159 -6.91 7.93 -19.06
CA GLU A 159 -8.01 8.24 -18.15
C GLU A 159 -7.70 9.39 -17.17
N ASN A 160 -6.87 10.36 -17.58
CA ASN A 160 -6.41 11.45 -16.71
C ASN A 160 -7.46 12.58 -16.60
N HIS A 161 -8.62 12.24 -16.05
CA HIS A 161 -9.76 13.12 -15.80
C HIS A 161 -10.56 12.69 -14.57
N ASP A 162 -11.48 13.57 -14.15
CA ASP A 162 -12.43 13.35 -13.05
C ASP A 162 -13.90 13.42 -13.54
N ARG A 163 -14.12 13.20 -14.84
CA ARG A 163 -15.45 13.30 -15.46
C ARG A 163 -16.31 12.09 -15.12
N VAL A 164 -17.38 12.31 -14.36
CA VAL A 164 -18.26 11.25 -13.82
C VAL A 164 -18.80 10.31 -14.90
N GLN A 165 -19.20 10.84 -16.07
CA GLN A 165 -19.73 10.01 -17.16
C GLN A 165 -18.69 9.04 -17.71
N GLU A 166 -17.48 9.53 -17.99
CA GLU A 166 -16.35 8.72 -18.49
C GLU A 166 -15.91 7.70 -17.44
N LEU A 167 -15.84 8.10 -16.16
CA LEU A 167 -15.56 7.18 -15.05
C LEU A 167 -16.62 6.09 -14.90
N THR A 168 -17.91 6.45 -15.04
CA THR A 168 -19.02 5.50 -14.95
C THR A 168 -18.97 4.49 -16.10
N ALA A 169 -18.66 4.94 -17.32
CA ALA A 169 -18.48 4.07 -18.46
C ALA A 169 -17.33 3.08 -18.23
N TRP A 170 -16.16 3.57 -17.82
CA TRP A 170 -15.00 2.73 -17.50
C TRP A 170 -15.32 1.70 -16.40
N ILE A 171 -15.97 2.10 -15.32
CA ILE A 171 -16.36 1.20 -14.22
C ILE A 171 -17.31 0.11 -14.73
N ARG A 172 -18.32 0.46 -15.54
CA ARG A 172 -19.33 -0.48 -16.06
C ARG A 172 -18.78 -1.45 -17.11
N GLU A 173 -17.82 -0.99 -17.90
CA GLU A 173 -17.08 -1.82 -18.87
C GLU A 173 -16.28 -2.91 -18.16
N HIS A 174 -15.66 -2.56 -17.02
CA HIS A 174 -14.84 -3.48 -16.22
C HIS A 174 -15.62 -4.16 -15.08
N ALA A 175 -16.95 -4.06 -15.05
CA ALA A 175 -17.77 -4.61 -13.97
C ALA A 175 -17.75 -6.14 -13.98
N TYR A 176 -17.69 -6.77 -12.80
CA TYR A 176 -17.72 -8.22 -12.66
C TYR A 176 -18.89 -8.85 -13.41
N THR A 177 -18.58 -9.76 -14.32
CA THR A 177 -19.53 -10.53 -15.12
C THR A 177 -19.50 -12.02 -14.78
N GLY A 178 -18.45 -12.48 -14.10
CA GLY A 178 -18.20 -13.88 -13.84
C GLY A 178 -17.36 -14.56 -14.92
N SER A 179 -17.15 -13.94 -16.09
CA SER A 179 -16.29 -14.50 -17.14
C SER A 179 -14.80 -14.13 -17.00
N GLU A 180 -14.45 -13.26 -16.07
CA GLU A 180 -13.07 -12.80 -15.90
C GLU A 180 -12.12 -13.93 -15.52
N GLY A 181 -10.89 -13.87 -16.03
CA GLY A 181 -9.81 -14.78 -15.61
C GLY A 181 -9.42 -14.62 -14.14
N MET A 182 -8.63 -15.56 -13.61
CA MET A 182 -8.26 -15.58 -12.18
C MET A 182 -7.53 -14.30 -11.72
N THR A 183 -6.65 -13.77 -12.57
CA THR A 183 -5.85 -12.58 -12.29
C THR A 183 -6.37 -11.33 -12.99
N GLN A 184 -7.44 -11.45 -13.77
CA GLN A 184 -8.03 -10.32 -14.47
C GLN A 184 -8.79 -9.45 -13.45
N PRO A 185 -8.48 -8.14 -13.38
CA PRO A 185 -9.17 -7.23 -12.48
C PRO A 185 -10.57 -6.90 -12.99
N PHE A 186 -11.48 -6.73 -12.05
CA PHE A 186 -12.84 -6.27 -12.27
C PHE A 186 -13.25 -5.25 -11.20
N THR A 187 -14.25 -4.46 -11.53
CA THR A 187 -14.90 -3.53 -10.60
C THR A 187 -16.21 -4.11 -10.07
N PHE A 188 -16.61 -3.64 -8.89
CA PHE A 188 -17.89 -3.99 -8.29
C PHE A 188 -18.36 -2.86 -7.36
N ALA A 189 -19.67 -2.82 -7.09
CA ALA A 189 -20.27 -1.84 -6.19
C ALA A 189 -21.46 -2.46 -5.44
N TRP A 190 -21.92 -1.77 -4.39
CA TRP A 190 -23.10 -2.22 -3.65
C TRP A 190 -24.41 -1.98 -4.42
N HIS A 191 -24.58 -0.76 -4.91
CA HIS A 191 -25.76 -0.36 -5.69
C HIS A 191 -25.57 -0.74 -7.16
N MET A 192 -26.55 -1.46 -7.70
CA MET A 192 -26.59 -1.94 -9.08
C MET A 192 -27.87 -1.43 -9.74
N ASP A 193 -27.82 -1.17 -11.04
CA ASP A 193 -29.01 -0.85 -11.82
C ASP A 193 -29.77 -2.13 -12.22
N ASN A 194 -30.90 -1.95 -12.92
CA ASN A 194 -31.75 -3.05 -13.36
C ASN A 194 -31.05 -4.02 -14.34
N LEU A 195 -29.91 -3.63 -14.91
CA LEU A 195 -29.09 -4.46 -15.81
C LEU A 195 -27.92 -5.11 -15.06
N GLY A 196 -27.88 -5.01 -13.72
CA GLY A 196 -26.80 -5.54 -12.91
C GLY A 196 -25.49 -4.77 -13.07
N LYS A 197 -25.51 -3.53 -13.58
CA LYS A 197 -24.31 -2.70 -13.72
C LYS A 197 -24.12 -1.78 -12.50
N PRO A 198 -22.87 -1.52 -12.07
CA PRO A 198 -22.60 -0.61 -10.97
C PRO A 198 -23.24 0.78 -11.14
N ILE A 199 -23.86 1.27 -10.06
CA ILE A 199 -24.29 2.67 -9.92
C ILE A 199 -23.20 3.41 -9.15
N VAL A 200 -22.65 4.45 -9.76
CA VAL A 200 -21.58 5.26 -9.18
C VAL A 200 -22.09 6.69 -9.01
N GLY A 201 -21.98 7.22 -7.79
CA GLY A 201 -22.34 8.60 -7.51
C GLY A 201 -21.30 9.61 -7.99
N ASN A 202 -21.61 10.90 -7.90
CA ASN A 202 -20.64 11.97 -8.20
C ASN A 202 -19.79 12.37 -6.98
N GLY A 203 -19.99 11.69 -5.85
CA GLY A 203 -19.28 11.93 -4.59
C GLY A 203 -19.88 13.01 -3.70
N SER A 204 -21.01 13.60 -4.08
CA SER A 204 -21.80 14.46 -3.19
C SER A 204 -22.52 13.64 -2.10
N ASP A 205 -22.97 14.30 -1.04
CA ASP A 205 -23.69 13.65 0.06
C ASP A 205 -24.95 12.90 -0.38
N LYS A 206 -25.62 13.38 -1.43
CA LYS A 206 -26.81 12.72 -1.99
C LYS A 206 -26.48 11.56 -2.93
N LYS A 207 -25.28 11.55 -3.52
CA LYS A 207 -24.83 10.58 -4.52
C LYS A 207 -23.37 10.22 -4.23
N PRO A 208 -23.10 9.47 -3.15
CA PRO A 208 -21.73 9.14 -2.76
C PRO A 208 -21.05 8.27 -3.82
N PHE A 209 -19.74 8.45 -3.96
CA PHE A 209 -18.92 7.67 -4.88
C PHE A 209 -18.36 6.46 -4.14
N LEU A 210 -18.67 5.25 -4.60
CA LEU A 210 -18.14 3.99 -4.08
C LEU A 210 -17.89 3.01 -5.22
N VAL A 211 -16.67 2.50 -5.31
CA VAL A 211 -16.30 1.42 -6.23
C VAL A 211 -15.21 0.56 -5.61
N GLY A 212 -15.39 -0.76 -5.69
CA GLY A 212 -14.39 -1.77 -5.35
C GLY A 212 -13.69 -2.31 -6.59
N ILE A 213 -12.42 -2.67 -6.45
CA ILE A 213 -11.61 -3.34 -7.47
C ILE A 213 -10.95 -4.56 -6.84
N SER A 214 -11.01 -5.69 -7.54
CA SER A 214 -10.40 -6.95 -7.10
C SER A 214 -10.19 -7.90 -8.31
N THR A 215 -9.71 -9.10 -8.04
CA THR A 215 -9.65 -10.23 -8.98
C THR A 215 -10.23 -11.46 -8.30
N LYS A 216 -10.55 -12.52 -9.06
CA LYS A 216 -11.02 -13.78 -8.47
C LYS A 216 -9.97 -14.39 -7.54
N ALA A 217 -8.69 -14.36 -7.93
CA ALA A 217 -7.59 -14.87 -7.10
C ALA A 217 -7.43 -14.09 -5.79
N LEU A 218 -7.65 -12.77 -5.78
CA LEU A 218 -7.63 -11.99 -4.54
C LEU A 218 -8.82 -12.32 -3.63
N MET A 219 -10.02 -12.47 -4.20
CA MET A 219 -11.24 -12.84 -3.46
C MET A 219 -11.10 -14.21 -2.80
N LEU A 220 -10.52 -15.20 -3.50
CA LEU A 220 -10.31 -16.55 -2.96
C LEU A 220 -9.30 -16.63 -1.82
N ARG A 221 -8.55 -15.55 -1.51
CA ARG A 221 -7.73 -15.50 -0.29
C ARG A 221 -8.57 -15.54 0.98
N LEU A 222 -9.85 -15.20 0.89
CA LEU A 222 -10.82 -15.31 1.99
C LEU A 222 -11.36 -16.75 2.17
N SER A 223 -10.99 -17.70 1.31
CA SER A 223 -11.48 -19.09 1.39
C SER A 223 -10.72 -19.97 2.39
N VAL A 224 -9.71 -19.42 3.07
CA VAL A 224 -9.07 -20.07 4.21
C VAL A 224 -10.01 -20.04 5.44
N PRO A 225 -9.81 -20.90 6.45
CA PRO A 225 -10.66 -20.90 7.65
C PRO A 225 -10.69 -19.54 8.36
N PRO A 226 -11.87 -19.05 8.81
CA PRO A 226 -12.03 -17.69 9.35
C PRO A 226 -11.18 -17.43 10.61
N GLU A 227 -10.89 -18.46 11.39
CA GLU A 227 -10.03 -18.42 12.57
C GLU A 227 -8.52 -18.36 12.25
N SER A 228 -8.14 -18.49 10.97
CA SER A 228 -6.74 -18.54 10.54
C SER A 228 -6.16 -17.18 10.11
N TYR A 229 -6.98 -16.12 10.08
CA TYR A 229 -6.56 -14.79 9.65
C TYR A 229 -7.21 -13.65 10.43
N ILE A 230 -6.67 -12.44 10.28
CA ILE A 230 -7.33 -11.19 10.64
C ILE A 230 -7.71 -10.46 9.35
N LEU A 231 -8.98 -10.05 9.21
CA LEU A 231 -9.41 -9.13 8.16
C LEU A 231 -9.00 -7.71 8.54
N HIS A 232 -8.25 -7.03 7.69
CA HIS A 232 -7.78 -5.66 7.89
C HIS A 232 -8.54 -4.69 6.99
N LEU A 233 -8.95 -3.58 7.58
CA LEU A 233 -9.45 -2.38 6.90
C LEU A 233 -8.51 -1.22 7.24
N ASP A 234 -7.94 -0.58 6.23
CA ASP A 234 -7.07 0.58 6.44
C ASP A 234 -7.30 1.65 5.36
N GLY A 235 -7.62 2.86 5.80
CA GLY A 235 -7.90 4.00 4.93
C GLY A 235 -6.60 4.67 4.48
N THR A 236 -6.43 4.88 3.17
CA THR A 236 -5.24 5.52 2.64
C THR A 236 -5.51 6.79 1.84
N TYR A 237 -4.91 7.88 2.32
CA TYR A 237 -5.11 9.23 1.79
C TYR A 237 -3.97 9.70 0.88
N LYS A 238 -4.18 10.85 0.22
CA LYS A 238 -3.21 11.49 -0.70
C LYS A 238 -2.90 10.65 -1.95
N THR A 239 -3.84 9.82 -2.39
CA THR A 239 -3.76 9.00 -3.60
C THR A 239 -4.39 9.69 -4.81
N ASN A 240 -5.45 10.49 -4.58
CA ASN A 240 -6.12 11.27 -5.62
C ASN A 240 -6.23 12.76 -5.28
N GLN A 241 -6.63 13.56 -6.27
CA GLN A 241 -6.79 15.01 -6.18
C GLN A 241 -8.06 15.45 -5.45
N LEU A 242 -9.05 14.57 -5.34
CA LEU A 242 -10.33 14.82 -4.66
C LEU A 242 -10.28 14.48 -3.15
N ASP A 243 -9.13 14.03 -2.66
CA ASP A 243 -8.92 13.56 -1.28
C ASP A 243 -9.84 12.42 -0.84
N TYR A 244 -10.37 11.63 -1.79
CA TYR A 244 -11.16 10.44 -1.46
C TYR A 244 -10.25 9.37 -0.85
N PRO A 245 -10.59 8.79 0.30
CA PRO A 245 -9.85 7.66 0.83
C PRO A 245 -9.91 6.47 -0.12
N VAL A 246 -8.76 5.81 -0.27
CA VAL A 246 -8.69 4.45 -0.81
C VAL A 246 -8.67 3.51 0.39
N LEU A 247 -9.77 2.80 0.61
CA LEU A 247 -9.85 1.78 1.66
C LEU A 247 -9.21 0.49 1.14
N VAL A 248 -8.17 0.05 1.83
CA VAL A 248 -7.49 -1.21 1.56
C VAL A 248 -8.10 -2.29 2.42
N VAL A 249 -8.56 -3.37 1.78
CA VAL A 249 -9.08 -4.56 2.44
C VAL A 249 -8.16 -5.73 2.14
N GLY A 250 -7.68 -6.40 3.17
CA GLY A 250 -6.84 -7.58 3.03
C GLY A 250 -6.85 -8.44 4.28
N VAL A 251 -6.18 -9.58 4.23
CA VAL A 251 -6.05 -10.48 5.38
C VAL A 251 -4.60 -10.59 5.81
N SER A 252 -4.34 -10.71 7.11
CA SER A 252 -3.03 -11.13 7.61
C SER A 252 -3.06 -12.58 8.05
N ASP A 253 -2.02 -13.32 7.66
CA ASP A 253 -1.84 -14.71 8.07
C ASP A 253 -1.18 -14.83 9.45
N ARG A 254 -0.98 -16.06 9.94
CA ARG A 254 -0.36 -16.33 11.24
C ARG A 254 1.12 -15.95 11.29
N SER A 255 1.74 -15.70 10.15
CA SER A 255 3.09 -15.13 10.03
C SER A 255 3.08 -13.60 9.94
N ARG A 256 1.92 -12.95 10.11
CA ARG A 256 1.70 -11.50 10.03
C ARG A 256 1.96 -10.92 8.65
N ARG A 257 1.92 -11.75 7.59
CA ARG A 257 2.04 -11.27 6.21
C ARG A 257 0.69 -10.77 5.74
N PHE A 258 0.69 -9.62 5.08
CA PHE A 258 -0.50 -9.05 4.47
C PHE A 258 -0.75 -9.65 3.09
N HIS A 259 -2.02 -9.98 2.83
CA HIS A 259 -2.51 -10.47 1.56
C HIS A 259 -3.69 -9.59 1.12
N LEU A 260 -3.50 -8.80 0.06
CA LEU A 260 -4.57 -7.93 -0.47
C LEU A 260 -5.79 -8.76 -0.89
N VAL A 261 -6.99 -8.24 -0.64
CA VAL A 261 -8.26 -8.81 -1.11
C VAL A 261 -8.99 -7.85 -2.05
N ALA A 262 -9.10 -6.58 -1.68
CA ALA A 262 -9.78 -5.58 -2.50
C ALA A 262 -9.31 -4.17 -2.18
N LEU A 263 -9.49 -3.26 -3.16
CA LEU A 263 -9.27 -1.83 -3.00
C LEU A 263 -10.59 -1.11 -3.26
N PHE A 264 -11.02 -0.23 -2.36
CA PHE A 264 -12.21 0.59 -2.55
C PHE A 264 -11.84 2.06 -2.65
N VAL A 265 -12.46 2.78 -3.56
CA VAL A 265 -12.44 4.25 -3.56
C VAL A 265 -13.78 4.74 -3.04
N MET A 266 -13.76 5.58 -2.00
CA MET A 266 -14.96 6.04 -1.33
C MET A 266 -14.90 7.55 -1.07
N SER A 267 -15.99 8.27 -1.34
CA SER A 267 -16.03 9.73 -1.16
C SER A 267 -16.15 10.19 0.30
N GLN A 268 -16.58 9.30 1.20
CA GLN A 268 -16.87 9.61 2.61
C GLN A 268 -16.59 8.41 3.51
N GLU A 269 -16.19 8.67 4.74
CA GLU A 269 -15.85 7.66 5.76
C GLU A 269 -16.97 7.49 6.79
N THR A 270 -18.19 7.26 6.30
CA THR A 270 -19.37 7.04 7.14
C THR A 270 -19.67 5.55 7.30
N GLN A 271 -20.40 5.19 8.38
CA GLN A 271 -20.78 3.79 8.60
C GLN A 271 -21.53 3.19 7.40
N PRO A 272 -22.53 3.86 6.77
CA PRO A 272 -23.20 3.33 5.59
C PRO A 272 -22.25 3.06 4.41
N MET A 273 -21.21 3.88 4.23
CA MET A 273 -20.21 3.68 3.18
C MET A 273 -19.36 2.44 3.41
N PHE A 274 -18.83 2.27 4.63
CA PHE A 274 -18.08 1.06 4.99
C PHE A 274 -18.96 -0.19 4.91
N GLN A 275 -20.21 -0.11 5.37
CA GLN A 275 -21.15 -1.21 5.29
C GLN A 275 -21.47 -1.59 3.84
N ALA A 276 -21.70 -0.61 2.95
CA ALA A 276 -21.91 -0.86 1.53
C ALA A 276 -20.67 -1.52 0.88
N ALA A 277 -19.46 -1.04 1.19
CA ALA A 277 -18.22 -1.65 0.70
C ALA A 277 -18.10 -3.13 1.13
N LEU A 278 -18.30 -3.41 2.42
CA LEU A 278 -18.21 -4.76 2.98
C LEU A 278 -19.33 -5.70 2.50
N LEU A 279 -20.56 -5.21 2.34
CA LEU A 279 -21.65 -6.00 1.78
C LEU A 279 -21.41 -6.32 0.30
N SER A 280 -20.85 -5.38 -0.47
CA SER A 280 -20.44 -5.64 -1.86
C SER A 280 -19.30 -6.67 -1.93
N LEU A 281 -18.37 -6.64 -0.97
CA LEU A 281 -17.33 -7.66 -0.83
C LEU A 281 -17.93 -9.04 -0.54
N ARG A 282 -18.85 -9.17 0.43
CA ARG A 282 -19.55 -10.45 0.74
C ARG A 282 -20.25 -11.00 -0.50
N ARG A 283 -20.94 -10.13 -1.25
CA ARG A 283 -21.68 -10.51 -2.47
C ARG A 283 -20.74 -11.05 -3.55
N VAL A 284 -19.67 -10.34 -3.86
CA VAL A 284 -18.70 -10.80 -4.87
C VAL A 284 -17.98 -12.06 -4.43
N TYR A 285 -17.59 -12.16 -3.16
CA TYR A 285 -17.00 -13.39 -2.64
C TYR A 285 -17.95 -14.58 -2.84
N PHE A 286 -19.24 -14.43 -2.53
CA PHE A 286 -20.24 -15.46 -2.78
C PHE A 286 -20.29 -15.86 -4.26
N TRP A 287 -20.32 -14.90 -5.18
CA TRP A 287 -20.32 -15.19 -6.62
C TRP A 287 -19.04 -15.86 -7.14
N VAL A 288 -17.89 -15.63 -6.48
CA VAL A 288 -16.60 -16.20 -6.89
C VAL A 288 -16.35 -17.57 -6.25
N ALA A 289 -16.70 -17.73 -4.98
CA ALA A 289 -16.34 -18.88 -4.16
C ALA A 289 -17.51 -19.86 -3.91
N ASP A 290 -18.73 -19.47 -4.27
CA ASP A 290 -19.99 -20.19 -3.98
C ASP A 290 -20.15 -20.52 -2.48
N LYS A 291 -19.71 -19.59 -1.63
CA LYS A 291 -19.70 -19.72 -0.17
C LYS A 291 -20.02 -18.39 0.49
N HIS A 292 -20.75 -18.43 1.59
CA HIS A 292 -20.92 -17.25 2.43
C HIS A 292 -19.60 -16.90 3.11
N LEU A 293 -19.19 -15.63 3.01
CA LEU A 293 -18.03 -15.13 3.73
C LEU A 293 -18.33 -15.10 5.22
N SER A 294 -17.51 -15.82 6.00
CA SER A 294 -17.45 -15.76 7.45
C SER A 294 -16.13 -15.14 7.88
N VAL A 295 -16.13 -14.34 8.94
CA VAL A 295 -14.94 -13.67 9.48
C VAL A 295 -14.97 -13.86 11.00
N ALA A 296 -13.88 -14.36 11.59
CA ALA A 296 -13.75 -14.47 13.04
C ALA A 296 -13.11 -13.21 13.64
N TYR A 297 -12.10 -12.66 12.98
CA TYR A 297 -11.37 -11.50 13.47
C TYR A 297 -11.29 -10.40 12.41
N ALA A 298 -11.66 -9.17 12.79
CA ALA A 298 -11.43 -7.99 11.96
C ALA A 298 -10.72 -6.91 12.74
N MET A 299 -9.82 -6.19 12.09
CA MET A 299 -9.06 -5.06 12.65
C MET A 299 -9.19 -3.87 11.72
N ALA A 300 -9.45 -2.71 12.30
CA ALA A 300 -9.48 -1.45 11.59
C ALA A 300 -8.78 -0.37 12.42
N ASP A 301 -8.69 0.83 11.85
CA ASP A 301 -8.47 2.01 12.67
C ASP A 301 -9.57 2.14 13.72
N GLY A 302 -9.21 2.70 14.88
CA GLY A 302 -10.08 2.82 16.06
C GLY A 302 -11.24 3.81 15.91
N ASP A 303 -11.83 3.89 14.71
CA ASP A 303 -12.97 4.72 14.38
C ASP A 303 -14.30 3.95 14.51
N ARG A 304 -15.31 4.65 15.01
CA ARG A 304 -16.62 4.06 15.33
C ARG A 304 -17.40 3.63 14.09
N ALA A 305 -17.26 4.32 12.97
CA ALA A 305 -17.96 3.99 11.74
C ALA A 305 -17.51 2.63 11.19
N GLN A 306 -16.19 2.34 11.24
CA GLN A 306 -15.65 1.05 10.82
C GLN A 306 -16.07 -0.08 11.76
N CYS A 307 -15.98 0.13 13.09
CA CYS A 307 -16.40 -0.85 14.09
C CYS A 307 -17.89 -1.22 13.94
N ASN A 308 -18.76 -0.22 13.80
CA ASN A 308 -20.18 -0.45 13.61
C ASN A 308 -20.49 -1.15 12.28
N ALA A 309 -19.82 -0.76 11.19
CA ALA A 309 -20.03 -1.39 9.88
C ALA A 309 -19.58 -2.86 9.87
N LEU A 310 -18.43 -3.17 10.46
CA LEU A 310 -17.96 -4.55 10.59
C LEU A 310 -18.90 -5.40 11.44
N THR A 311 -19.35 -4.87 12.58
CA THR A 311 -20.34 -5.54 13.44
C THR A 311 -21.67 -5.76 12.71
N ALA A 312 -22.16 -4.78 11.96
CA ALA A 312 -23.39 -4.91 11.18
C ALA A 312 -23.29 -5.95 10.05
N VAL A 313 -22.09 -6.15 9.49
CA VAL A 313 -21.88 -7.03 8.33
C VAL A 313 -21.45 -8.44 8.72
N PHE A 314 -20.74 -8.64 9.83
CA PHE A 314 -20.19 -9.94 10.23
C PHE A 314 -20.61 -10.39 11.64
N GLY A 315 -21.39 -9.58 12.37
CA GLY A 315 -21.88 -9.92 13.71
C GLY A 315 -22.94 -11.02 13.74
N ASP A 316 -23.39 -11.51 12.58
CA ASP A 316 -24.18 -12.74 12.44
C ASP A 316 -23.37 -13.99 12.82
N ASN A 317 -22.04 -13.91 12.76
CA ASN A 317 -21.16 -14.96 13.27
C ASN A 317 -20.93 -14.77 14.79
N PRO A 318 -21.32 -15.74 15.66
CA PRO A 318 -21.12 -15.64 17.10
C PRO A 318 -19.64 -15.62 17.52
N ASN A 319 -18.74 -16.06 16.65
CA ASN A 319 -17.30 -16.02 16.87
C ASN A 319 -16.64 -14.74 16.32
N PHE A 320 -17.41 -13.81 15.74
CA PHE A 320 -16.88 -12.57 15.21
C PHE A 320 -16.43 -11.63 16.33
N MET A 321 -15.23 -11.07 16.16
CA MET A 321 -14.65 -10.10 17.07
C MET A 321 -13.97 -8.97 16.32
N PHE A 322 -14.38 -7.74 16.65
CA PHE A 322 -13.68 -6.54 16.24
C PHE A 322 -12.49 -6.30 17.17
N LEU A 323 -11.27 -6.38 16.64
CA LEU A 323 -10.02 -6.24 17.36
C LEU A 323 -9.50 -4.80 17.30
N MET A 324 -9.10 -4.29 18.46
CA MET A 324 -8.56 -2.95 18.61
C MET A 324 -7.05 -2.90 18.67
N CYS A 325 -6.44 -2.33 17.62
CA CYS A 325 -4.98 -2.21 17.44
C CYS A 325 -4.29 -1.69 18.71
N PHE A 326 -3.45 -2.51 19.34
CA PHE A 326 -2.83 -2.19 20.61
C PHE A 326 -1.89 -0.99 20.49
N PHE A 327 -1.28 -0.77 19.33
CA PHE A 327 -0.54 0.48 19.06
C PHE A 327 -1.45 1.71 19.18
N HIS A 328 -2.67 1.66 18.63
CA HIS A 328 -3.65 2.75 18.73
C HIS A 328 -4.16 2.91 20.18
N VAL A 329 -4.39 1.81 20.90
CA VAL A 329 -4.68 1.84 22.34
C VAL A 329 -3.57 2.60 23.09
N MET A 330 -2.31 2.21 22.88
CA MET A 330 -1.17 2.82 23.55
C MET A 330 -0.93 4.28 23.14
N LYS A 331 -1.22 4.64 21.89
CA LYS A 331 -1.17 6.04 21.41
C LYS A 331 -2.17 6.92 22.16
N HIS A 332 -3.42 6.46 22.31
CA HIS A 332 -4.43 7.19 23.08
C HIS A 332 -4.11 7.24 24.57
N ILE A 333 -3.59 6.16 25.14
CA ILE A 333 -3.20 6.11 26.55
C ILE A 333 -2.03 7.08 26.81
N GLN A 334 -1.03 7.14 25.93
CA GLN A 334 0.10 8.08 26.01
C GLN A 334 -0.35 9.53 26.10
N GLU A 335 -1.34 9.93 25.30
CA GLU A 335 -1.91 11.29 25.35
C GLU A 335 -2.57 11.58 26.71
N ARG A 336 -3.20 10.57 27.32
CA ARG A 336 -3.91 10.69 28.61
C ARG A 336 -2.98 10.69 29.82
N VAL A 337 -1.90 9.92 29.77
CA VAL A 337 -0.96 9.82 30.90
C VAL A 337 0.07 10.94 30.93
N LYS A 338 0.17 11.76 29.86
CA LYS A 338 1.18 12.83 29.72
C LYS A 338 1.26 13.80 30.91
N LEU A 339 0.14 14.05 31.58
CA LEU A 339 0.03 14.96 32.72
C LEU A 339 0.29 14.29 34.07
N LEU A 340 0.43 12.97 34.11
CA LEU A 340 0.72 12.22 35.34
C LEU A 340 2.21 12.31 35.69
N PRO A 341 2.59 12.14 36.98
CA PRO A 341 3.98 11.98 37.37
C PRO A 341 4.65 10.80 36.65
N SER A 342 5.95 10.90 36.37
CA SER A 342 6.70 9.90 35.59
C SER A 342 6.60 8.48 36.17
N GLY A 343 6.62 8.33 37.50
CA GLY A 343 6.43 7.05 38.18
C GLY A 343 5.05 6.45 37.93
N ALA A 344 4.00 7.27 37.98
CA ALA A 344 2.62 6.86 37.71
C ALA A 344 2.43 6.48 36.23
N GLN A 345 3.02 7.24 35.30
CA GLN A 345 3.03 6.89 33.88
C GLN A 345 3.67 5.52 33.64
N ALA A 346 4.88 5.30 34.17
CA ALA A 346 5.61 4.05 34.00
C ALA A 346 4.84 2.85 34.57
N ARG A 347 4.17 3.04 35.72
CA ARG A 347 3.32 2.04 36.36
C ARG A 347 2.11 1.67 35.49
N VAL A 348 1.31 2.66 35.09
CA VAL A 348 0.12 2.47 34.26
C VAL A 348 0.48 1.74 32.98
N LEU A 349 1.50 2.23 32.28
CA LEU A 349 1.95 1.61 31.03
C LEU A 349 2.37 0.16 31.26
N ARG A 350 3.22 -0.12 32.26
CA ARG A 350 3.64 -1.50 32.58
C ARG A 350 2.45 -2.44 32.77
N GLU A 351 1.49 -2.04 33.60
CA GLU A 351 0.34 -2.86 34.00
C GLU A 351 -0.60 -3.12 32.81
N LEU A 352 -0.73 -2.17 31.88
CA LEU A 352 -1.48 -2.35 30.63
C LEU A 352 -0.83 -3.37 29.69
N TYR A 353 0.50 -3.38 29.59
CA TYR A 353 1.21 -4.45 28.86
C TYR A 353 1.09 -5.80 29.58
N ASP A 354 0.90 -5.83 30.89
CA ASP A 354 0.66 -7.09 31.61
C ASP A 354 -0.74 -7.64 31.27
N LEU A 355 -1.77 -6.79 31.30
CA LEU A 355 -3.13 -7.14 30.84
C LEU A 355 -3.16 -7.62 29.38
N HIS A 356 -2.46 -6.92 28.49
CA HIS A 356 -2.39 -7.27 27.06
C HIS A 356 -1.77 -8.65 26.81
N PHE A 357 -0.91 -9.13 27.71
CA PHE A 357 -0.21 -10.42 27.62
C PHE A 357 -0.80 -11.51 28.53
N ALA A 358 -1.97 -11.27 29.14
CA ALA A 358 -2.65 -12.29 29.92
C ALA A 358 -2.88 -13.56 29.08
N ARG A 359 -2.73 -14.73 29.69
CA ARG A 359 -2.81 -16.04 28.99
C ARG A 359 -4.20 -16.65 29.04
N SER A 360 -5.01 -16.19 29.97
CA SER A 360 -6.36 -16.71 30.18
C SER A 360 -7.28 -15.61 30.69
N TYR A 361 -8.58 -15.82 30.51
CA TYR A 361 -9.60 -14.92 31.03
C TYR A 361 -9.50 -14.78 32.55
N THR A 362 -9.26 -15.87 33.28
CA THR A 362 -9.09 -15.85 34.73
C THR A 362 -7.91 -14.97 35.15
N GLU A 363 -6.74 -15.16 34.55
CA GLU A 363 -5.55 -14.35 34.83
C GLU A 363 -5.81 -12.88 34.50
N TYR A 364 -6.45 -12.59 33.36
CA TYR A 364 -6.81 -11.23 32.96
C TYR A 364 -7.70 -10.55 34.00
N VAL A 365 -8.78 -11.20 34.43
CA VAL A 365 -9.74 -10.64 35.39
C VAL A 365 -9.10 -10.43 36.76
N GLU A 366 -8.30 -11.38 37.23
CA GLU A 366 -7.59 -11.26 38.51
C GLU A 366 -6.59 -10.09 38.48
N MET A 367 -5.78 -9.98 37.44
CA MET A 367 -4.85 -8.85 37.26
C MET A 367 -5.61 -7.53 37.17
N LEU A 368 -6.66 -7.47 36.35
CA LEU A 368 -7.45 -6.26 36.14
C LEU A 368 -8.08 -5.76 37.44
N ARG A 369 -8.63 -6.68 38.25
CA ARG A 369 -9.24 -6.34 39.54
C ARG A 369 -8.22 -5.71 40.48
N LEU A 370 -7.01 -6.29 40.58
CA LEU A 370 -5.94 -5.78 41.42
C LEU A 370 -5.42 -4.42 40.92
N ILE A 371 -5.21 -4.28 39.62
CA ILE A 371 -4.74 -3.04 38.98
C ILE A 371 -5.74 -1.90 39.20
N LEU A 372 -7.02 -2.12 38.88
CA LEU A 372 -8.06 -1.10 39.05
C LEU A 372 -8.24 -0.71 40.52
N ALA A 373 -8.27 -1.68 41.43
CA ALA A 373 -8.37 -1.39 42.86
C ALA A 373 -7.18 -0.53 43.33
N ALA A 374 -5.98 -0.80 42.82
CA ALA A 374 -4.80 -0.02 43.18
C ALA A 374 -4.79 1.38 42.55
N TRP A 375 -5.27 1.54 41.31
CA TRP A 375 -5.43 2.87 40.69
C TRP A 375 -6.50 3.70 41.40
N MET A 376 -7.59 3.08 41.85
CA MET A 376 -8.65 3.77 42.59
C MET A 376 -8.26 4.21 43.99
N ARG A 377 -7.23 3.59 44.59
CA ARG A 377 -6.67 4.00 45.90
C ARG A 377 -5.68 5.17 45.79
N ASP A 378 -5.13 5.40 44.61
CA ASP A 378 -4.20 6.50 44.33
C ASP A 378 -5.00 7.70 43.78
N PRO A 379 -5.17 8.80 44.54
CA PRO A 379 -5.95 9.94 44.11
C PRO A 379 -5.50 10.54 42.77
N ILE A 380 -4.21 10.40 42.42
CA ILE A 380 -3.65 10.89 41.16
C ILE A 380 -4.16 10.06 39.97
N LEU A 381 -4.42 8.77 40.18
CA LEU A 381 -4.82 7.83 39.13
C LEU A 381 -6.33 7.63 39.03
N VAL A 382 -7.14 8.05 40.01
CA VAL A 382 -8.60 7.92 39.97
C VAL A 382 -9.22 8.45 38.66
N PRO A 383 -8.89 9.66 38.17
CA PRO A 383 -9.46 10.15 36.91
C PRO A 383 -9.07 9.28 35.71
N PHE A 384 -7.83 8.77 35.70
CA PHE A 384 -7.37 7.86 34.66
C PHE A 384 -8.09 6.51 34.73
N ALA A 385 -8.28 5.94 35.92
CA ALA A 385 -8.99 4.69 36.12
C ALA A 385 -10.44 4.76 35.64
N GLN A 386 -11.14 5.85 35.94
CA GLN A 386 -12.52 6.10 35.46
C GLN A 386 -12.57 6.20 33.93
N TYR A 387 -11.64 6.97 33.34
CA TYR A 387 -11.48 7.06 31.89
C TYR A 387 -11.23 5.67 31.27
N PHE A 388 -10.29 4.93 31.86
CA PHE A 388 -9.87 3.64 31.35
C PHE A 388 -11.01 2.62 31.38
N HIS A 389 -11.74 2.57 32.49
CA HIS A 389 -12.92 1.74 32.62
C HIS A 389 -13.98 2.07 31.56
N GLY A 390 -14.35 3.35 31.44
CA GLY A 390 -15.38 3.79 30.50
C GLY A 390 -15.03 3.54 29.04
N GLN A 391 -13.77 3.73 28.64
CA GLN A 391 -13.35 3.63 27.24
C GLN A 391 -12.92 2.22 26.84
N TRP A 392 -12.13 1.54 27.67
CA TRP A 392 -11.42 0.32 27.27
C TRP A 392 -11.96 -0.95 27.90
N LEU A 393 -12.83 -0.86 28.92
CA LEU A 393 -13.46 -2.04 29.54
C LEU A 393 -14.95 -2.13 29.21
N THR A 394 -15.65 -1.00 29.16
CA THR A 394 -17.09 -0.95 28.87
C THR A 394 -17.43 -0.24 27.55
N GLY A 395 -16.42 0.26 26.85
CA GLY A 395 -16.61 0.99 25.59
C GLY A 395 -16.78 0.07 24.37
N HIS A 396 -16.58 0.64 23.18
CA HIS A 396 -16.70 -0.10 21.90
C HIS A 396 -15.41 -0.86 21.53
N PHE A 397 -14.34 -0.66 22.30
CA PHE A 397 -12.96 -0.93 21.90
C PHE A 397 -12.21 -1.79 22.93
N THR A 398 -12.88 -2.83 23.43
CA THR A 398 -12.43 -3.65 24.57
C THR A 398 -11.56 -4.84 24.16
N ALA A 399 -11.72 -5.34 22.94
CA ALA A 399 -10.98 -6.51 22.47
C ALA A 399 -9.60 -6.16 21.90
N TRP A 400 -8.62 -6.02 22.79
CA TRP A 400 -7.22 -5.77 22.40
C TRP A 400 -6.54 -7.06 21.88
N GLN A 401 -5.58 -6.94 20.96
CA GLN A 401 -4.86 -8.11 20.43
C GLN A 401 -4.05 -8.86 21.51
N VAL A 402 -3.41 -9.97 21.10
CA VAL A 402 -2.63 -10.89 21.95
C VAL A 402 -3.52 -11.66 22.92
N PHE A 403 -4.23 -10.98 23.83
CA PHE A 403 -5.18 -11.63 24.73
C PHE A 403 -6.39 -12.22 23.97
N ASN A 404 -6.94 -11.47 23.02
CA ASN A 404 -8.15 -11.89 22.29
C ASN A 404 -7.89 -12.63 20.96
N THR A 405 -6.62 -12.92 20.64
CA THR A 405 -6.24 -13.55 19.37
C THR A 405 -5.35 -14.76 19.59
N PRO A 406 -5.41 -15.79 18.72
CA PRO A 406 -4.47 -16.88 18.76
C PRO A 406 -3.01 -16.42 18.64
N THR A 407 -2.10 -17.20 19.22
CA THR A 407 -0.65 -16.99 19.14
C THR A 407 -0.15 -16.83 17.70
N GLY A 408 0.66 -15.79 17.48
CA GLY A 408 1.31 -15.50 16.19
C GLY A 408 0.67 -14.39 15.37
N PHE A 409 -0.56 -14.01 15.71
CA PHE A 409 -1.35 -13.03 14.96
C PHE A 409 -0.76 -11.61 15.07
N ALA A 410 -1.12 -10.74 14.13
CA ALA A 410 -0.65 -9.36 14.13
C ALA A 410 -1.22 -8.60 15.34
N SER A 411 -0.35 -8.00 16.16
CA SER A 411 -0.76 -7.17 17.30
C SER A 411 -1.05 -5.70 16.92
N THR A 412 -0.80 -5.32 15.66
CA THR A 412 -1.02 -3.97 15.13
C THR A 412 -1.53 -4.03 13.68
N ASN A 413 -2.07 -2.91 13.18
CA ASN A 413 -2.48 -2.77 11.77
C ASN A 413 -1.29 -2.56 10.80
N ASN A 414 -0.06 -2.74 11.28
CA ASN A 414 1.17 -2.56 10.51
C ASN A 414 1.20 -3.32 9.15
N PRO A 415 0.65 -4.54 9.02
CA PRO A 415 0.62 -5.21 7.72
C PRO A 415 -0.13 -4.39 6.65
N ALA A 416 -1.28 -3.80 7.00
CA ALA A 416 -2.06 -2.95 6.09
C ALA A 416 -1.37 -1.59 5.85
N GLU A 417 -0.82 -0.96 6.88
CA GLU A 417 -0.05 0.29 6.77
C GLU A 417 1.18 0.14 5.85
N THR A 418 1.87 -1.01 5.95
CA THR A 418 3.00 -1.35 5.08
C THR A 418 2.56 -1.48 3.63
N PHE A 419 1.41 -2.12 3.39
CA PHE A 419 0.83 -2.20 2.05
C PHE A 419 0.43 -0.82 1.52
N ASN A 420 -0.16 0.03 2.36
CA ASN A 420 -0.48 1.42 2.01
C ASN A 420 0.75 2.22 1.57
N ALA A 421 1.89 2.00 2.23
CA ALA A 421 3.16 2.60 1.83
C ALA A 421 3.66 2.06 0.48
N LEU A 422 3.50 0.75 0.23
CA LEU A 422 3.80 0.11 -1.07
C LEU A 422 2.93 0.70 -2.18
N LEU A 423 1.60 0.75 -1.98
CA LEU A 423 0.65 1.29 -2.95
C LEU A 423 1.03 2.71 -3.36
N LYS A 424 1.36 3.56 -2.38
CA LYS A 424 1.80 4.93 -2.62
C LYS A 424 3.16 5.01 -3.30
N ARG A 425 4.10 4.11 -2.99
CA ARG A 425 5.44 4.13 -3.56
C ARG A 425 5.44 3.67 -5.01
N ASP A 426 4.74 2.58 -5.30
CA ASP A 426 4.91 1.83 -6.55
C ASP A 426 3.85 2.18 -7.59
N TYR A 427 2.62 2.49 -7.18
CA TYR A 427 1.51 2.72 -8.10
C TYR A 427 1.17 4.21 -8.24
N THR A 428 1.04 4.93 -7.12
CA THR A 428 0.77 6.39 -7.20
C THR A 428 2.02 7.25 -7.28
N LEU A 429 3.21 6.66 -7.08
CA LEU A 429 4.50 7.37 -7.01
C LEU A 429 4.48 8.57 -6.04
N ARG A 430 3.69 8.46 -4.96
CA ARG A 430 3.40 9.49 -3.96
C ARG A 430 2.78 10.75 -4.55
N ARG A 431 2.10 10.63 -5.69
CA ARG A 431 1.36 11.70 -6.37
C ARG A 431 -0.13 11.56 -6.09
N ARG A 432 -0.82 12.70 -6.13
CA ARG A 432 -2.28 12.77 -6.20
C ARG A 432 -2.71 12.66 -7.66
N LEU A 433 -3.26 11.51 -8.01
CA LEU A 433 -3.74 11.21 -9.36
C LEU A 433 -5.17 11.73 -9.56
N LYS A 434 -5.57 11.90 -10.82
CA LYS A 434 -7.00 12.03 -11.13
C LYS A 434 -7.69 10.68 -11.02
N MET A 435 -9.00 10.69 -10.85
CA MET A 435 -9.75 9.49 -10.51
C MET A 435 -9.61 8.38 -11.55
N GLY A 436 -9.71 8.70 -12.85
CA GLY A 436 -9.59 7.66 -13.89
C GLY A 436 -8.22 6.99 -13.91
N THR A 437 -7.15 7.80 -13.82
CA THR A 437 -5.79 7.27 -13.67
C THR A 437 -5.63 6.48 -12.38
N LEU A 438 -6.18 6.93 -11.25
CA LEU A 438 -6.13 6.18 -9.99
C LEU A 438 -6.80 4.80 -10.15
N LEU A 439 -8.00 4.71 -10.72
CA LEU A 439 -8.70 3.43 -10.92
C LEU A 439 -7.87 2.47 -11.77
N ARG A 440 -7.19 2.97 -12.81
CA ARG A 440 -6.28 2.18 -13.64
C ARG A 440 -5.07 1.66 -12.83
N GLU A 441 -4.43 2.49 -12.02
CA GLU A 441 -3.31 2.07 -11.17
C GLU A 441 -3.74 1.07 -10.07
N LEU A 442 -4.93 1.25 -9.49
CA LEU A 442 -5.49 0.30 -8.52
C LEU A 442 -5.84 -1.04 -9.19
N SER A 443 -6.32 -1.02 -10.43
CA SER A 443 -6.57 -2.21 -11.25
C SER A 443 -5.28 -2.98 -11.55
N ALA A 444 -4.23 -2.28 -11.99
CA ALA A 444 -2.90 -2.86 -12.18
C ALA A 444 -2.35 -3.46 -10.88
N CYS A 445 -2.52 -2.75 -9.75
CA CYS A 445 -2.15 -3.28 -8.43
C CYS A 445 -2.86 -4.58 -8.11
N CYS A 446 -4.17 -4.66 -8.33
CA CYS A 446 -4.93 -5.88 -8.09
C CYS A 446 -4.43 -7.04 -8.97
N GLN A 447 -4.17 -6.78 -10.26
CA GLN A 447 -3.64 -7.77 -11.19
C GLN A 447 -2.26 -8.30 -10.76
N ASP A 448 -1.32 -7.41 -10.43
CA ASP A 448 0.03 -7.78 -9.97
C ASP A 448 -0.02 -8.58 -8.67
N GLN A 449 -0.78 -8.09 -7.68
CA GLN A 449 -0.92 -8.76 -6.39
C GLN A 449 -1.59 -10.12 -6.53
N SER A 450 -2.49 -10.29 -7.51
CA SER A 450 -3.16 -11.56 -7.77
C SER A 450 -2.28 -12.59 -8.48
N SER A 451 -1.30 -12.11 -9.25
CA SER A 451 -0.33 -12.95 -9.95
C SER A 451 0.83 -13.40 -9.03
N SER A 452 0.98 -12.74 -7.89
CA SER A 452 2.00 -13.06 -6.90
C SER A 452 1.70 -14.39 -6.18
N ALA A 453 2.61 -15.36 -6.32
CA ALA A 453 2.52 -16.69 -5.73
C ALA A 453 2.83 -16.76 -4.21
N ARG A 454 2.63 -15.68 -3.45
CA ARG A 454 2.90 -15.69 -2.01
C ARG A 454 1.89 -16.60 -1.30
N ALA A 455 2.38 -17.73 -0.81
CA ALA A 455 1.57 -18.69 -0.05
C ALA A 455 1.05 -18.07 1.26
N PHE A 456 -0.18 -18.46 1.61
CA PHE A 456 -0.79 -18.14 2.90
C PHE A 456 -0.24 -19.07 3.98
N GLU A 457 0.14 -18.52 5.13
CA GLU A 457 0.88 -19.30 6.14
C GLU A 457 0.13 -19.48 7.44
N PHE A 458 -0.21 -20.75 7.70
CA PHE A 458 -0.93 -21.21 8.88
C PHE A 458 -0.04 -21.39 10.11
N THR A 459 1.28 -21.33 9.94
CA THR A 459 2.28 -21.44 11.00
C THR A 459 3.08 -20.15 11.14
N VAL A 460 3.63 -19.92 12.32
CA VAL A 460 4.49 -18.76 12.56
C VAL A 460 5.86 -18.96 11.92
N CYS A 461 6.23 -18.06 11.02
CA CYS A 461 7.59 -17.95 10.52
C CYS A 461 8.37 -16.90 11.34
N PRO A 462 9.52 -17.25 11.93
CA PRO A 462 10.35 -16.29 12.64
C PRO A 462 10.81 -15.14 11.75
N ALA A 463 10.65 -13.90 12.21
CA ALA A 463 11.09 -12.73 11.48
C ALA A 463 12.64 -12.67 11.42
N PRO A 464 13.25 -12.22 10.30
CA PRO A 464 14.71 -12.07 10.21
C PRO A 464 15.31 -11.19 11.31
N THR A 465 14.57 -10.19 11.79
CA THR A 465 14.97 -9.32 12.90
C THR A 465 15.11 -10.08 14.22
N LEU A 466 14.20 -11.02 14.51
CA LEU A 466 14.27 -11.88 15.69
C LEU A 466 15.44 -12.87 15.59
N VAL A 467 15.66 -13.43 14.40
CA VAL A 467 16.82 -14.29 14.10
C VAL A 467 18.15 -13.55 14.33
N ARG A 468 18.22 -12.27 13.93
CA ARG A 468 19.37 -11.40 14.18
C ARG A 468 19.56 -11.12 15.67
N ARG A 469 18.48 -10.78 16.39
CA ARG A 469 18.50 -10.55 17.85
C ARG A 469 19.08 -11.74 18.61
N VAL A 470 18.70 -12.98 18.27
CA VAL A 470 19.31 -14.17 18.89
C VAL A 470 20.84 -14.18 18.71
N GLY A 471 21.34 -13.84 17.52
CA GLY A 471 22.78 -13.78 17.27
C GLY A 471 23.50 -12.66 18.04
N GLU A 472 22.84 -11.53 18.25
CA GLU A 472 23.34 -10.42 19.07
C GLU A 472 23.40 -10.82 20.55
N LEU A 473 22.32 -11.39 21.10
CA LEU A 473 22.23 -11.80 22.51
C LEU A 473 23.24 -12.90 22.86
N VAL A 474 23.45 -13.87 21.96
CA VAL A 474 24.47 -14.91 22.17
C VAL A 474 25.88 -14.32 22.20
N ARG A 475 26.16 -13.36 21.31
CA ARG A 475 27.47 -12.67 21.25
C ARG A 475 27.74 -11.86 22.51
N GLU A 476 26.71 -11.22 23.06
CA GLU A 476 26.77 -10.43 24.30
C GLU A 476 26.69 -11.29 25.57
N LYS A 477 26.57 -12.63 25.44
CA LYS A 477 26.38 -13.56 26.55
C LYS A 477 25.14 -13.23 27.41
N LEU A 478 24.06 -12.81 26.75
CA LEU A 478 22.75 -12.53 27.34
C LEU A 478 21.72 -13.63 27.05
N LEU A 479 22.10 -14.67 26.30
CA LEU A 479 21.25 -15.81 25.99
C LEU A 479 22.09 -17.07 25.93
N GLY A 480 21.66 -18.11 26.65
CA GLY A 480 22.42 -19.36 26.75
C GLY A 480 21.62 -20.50 27.35
N VAL A 481 22.23 -21.67 27.43
CA VAL A 481 21.68 -22.84 28.12
C VAL A 481 21.96 -22.71 29.62
N ALA A 482 21.03 -23.15 30.46
CA ALA A 482 21.24 -23.25 31.89
C ALA A 482 22.43 -24.17 32.24
N GLU A 483 23.15 -23.85 33.30
CA GLU A 483 24.27 -24.66 33.79
C GLU A 483 23.79 -26.04 34.28
N GLY A 484 24.63 -27.06 34.18
CA GLY A 484 24.30 -28.42 34.64
C GLY A 484 23.45 -29.26 33.68
N GLN A 485 23.13 -28.77 32.48
CA GLN A 485 22.48 -29.60 31.45
C GLN A 485 23.49 -30.43 30.66
N ASP A 486 23.21 -31.74 30.46
CA ASP A 486 23.98 -32.61 29.57
C ASP A 486 23.68 -32.28 28.09
N LEU A 487 24.45 -31.35 27.56
CA LEU A 487 24.36 -30.90 26.18
C LEU A 487 24.67 -32.01 25.16
N ASP A 488 25.50 -32.98 25.52
CA ASP A 488 25.89 -34.05 24.60
C ASP A 488 24.76 -35.09 24.49
N ALA A 489 24.08 -35.42 25.60
CA ALA A 489 22.85 -36.22 25.58
C ALA A 489 21.70 -35.50 24.84
N LEU A 490 21.52 -34.19 25.06
CA LEU A 490 20.52 -33.38 24.35
C LEU A 490 20.76 -33.35 22.83
N ARG A 491 22.02 -33.20 22.40
CA ARG A 491 22.38 -33.26 20.97
C ARG A 491 22.22 -34.66 20.38
N ALA A 492 22.38 -35.69 21.19
CA ALA A 492 22.12 -37.08 20.82
C ALA A 492 20.62 -37.43 20.78
N GLY A 493 19.72 -36.49 21.09
CA GLY A 493 18.27 -36.68 21.03
C GLY A 493 17.66 -37.31 22.29
N ALA A 494 18.39 -37.38 23.41
CA ALA A 494 17.90 -38.04 24.63
C ALA A 494 16.82 -37.24 25.38
N CYS A 495 16.67 -35.94 25.10
CA CYS A 495 15.65 -35.09 25.71
C CYS A 495 15.22 -33.97 24.73
N CYS A 496 13.91 -33.71 24.64
CA CYS A 496 13.35 -32.67 23.78
C CYS A 496 13.16 -31.31 24.49
N ILE A 497 13.45 -31.24 25.80
CA ILE A 497 13.33 -30.04 26.61
C ILE A 497 14.72 -29.46 26.89
N LEU A 498 14.96 -28.23 26.41
CA LEU A 498 16.17 -27.46 26.69
C LEU A 498 15.84 -26.32 27.64
N ARG A 499 16.62 -26.14 28.70
CA ARG A 499 16.46 -25.00 29.61
C ARG A 499 17.30 -23.84 29.12
N VAL A 500 16.65 -22.78 28.69
CA VAL A 500 17.31 -21.61 28.10
C VAL A 500 17.14 -20.42 29.04
N ILE A 501 18.26 -19.78 29.38
CA ILE A 501 18.31 -18.58 30.21
C ILE A 501 18.48 -17.35 29.32
N SER A 502 17.69 -16.31 29.57
CA SER A 502 17.87 -14.97 29.00
C SER A 502 18.16 -13.93 30.07
N LEU A 503 19.11 -13.04 29.81
CA LEU A 503 19.37 -11.88 30.65
C LEU A 503 18.67 -10.64 30.08
N PRO A 504 18.32 -9.66 30.94
CA PRO A 504 17.79 -8.39 30.48
C PRO A 504 18.72 -7.75 29.43
N ALA A 505 18.18 -7.55 28.23
CA ALA A 505 18.92 -7.01 27.10
C ALA A 505 18.27 -5.73 26.59
N PRO A 506 19.05 -4.83 25.94
CA PRO A 506 18.49 -3.60 25.39
C PRO A 506 17.40 -3.84 24.33
N ARG A 507 16.61 -2.77 24.12
CA ARG A 507 15.31 -2.69 23.42
C ARG A 507 15.19 -3.58 22.17
N VAL A 508 14.02 -4.18 21.98
CA VAL A 508 13.60 -4.66 20.65
C VAL A 508 13.31 -3.43 19.79
N GLN A 509 13.99 -3.29 18.65
CA GLN A 509 13.64 -2.24 17.68
C GLN A 509 12.29 -2.59 17.05
N VAL A 510 11.24 -1.88 17.47
CA VAL A 510 9.98 -1.80 16.73
C VAL A 510 10.13 -0.64 15.76
N ALA A 511 9.78 -0.84 14.48
CA ALA A 511 9.87 0.24 13.49
C ALA A 511 8.87 1.35 13.85
N PRO A 512 9.26 2.64 13.86
CA PRO A 512 8.32 3.71 14.08
C PRO A 512 7.41 3.86 12.86
N ASN A 513 6.17 3.44 13.00
CA ASN A 513 5.13 3.73 12.02
C ASN A 513 4.63 5.15 12.29
N HIS A 514 5.06 6.08 11.43
CA HIS A 514 4.72 7.50 11.43
C HIS A 514 5.54 8.40 12.37
N ARG A 515 5.94 9.56 11.84
CA ARG A 515 7.02 10.41 12.35
C ARG A 515 6.61 11.40 13.46
N SER A 516 5.55 11.11 14.23
CA SER A 516 5.19 11.97 15.37
C SER A 516 5.98 11.58 16.62
N GLU A 517 6.26 12.54 17.50
CA GLU A 517 6.95 12.29 18.76
C GLU A 517 6.21 11.24 19.62
N VAL A 518 4.87 11.29 19.64
CA VAL A 518 4.02 10.32 20.34
C VAL A 518 4.19 8.92 19.76
N ALA A 519 4.20 8.76 18.43
CA ALA A 519 4.37 7.45 17.81
C ALA A 519 5.76 6.85 18.10
N ILE A 520 6.80 7.68 18.13
CA ILE A 520 8.16 7.26 18.52
C ILE A 520 8.17 6.80 19.98
N ALA A 521 7.54 7.55 20.89
CA ALA A 521 7.45 7.19 22.30
C ALA A 521 6.71 5.86 22.52
N VAL A 522 5.55 5.66 21.86
CA VAL A 522 4.80 4.40 21.89
C VAL A 522 5.68 3.24 21.40
N THR A 523 6.34 3.42 20.25
CA THR A 523 7.19 2.40 19.63
C THR A 523 8.36 2.01 20.54
N ALA A 524 9.01 3.00 21.15
CA ALA A 524 10.10 2.76 22.10
C ALA A 524 9.62 1.99 23.34
N GLN A 525 8.45 2.34 23.87
CA GLN A 525 7.86 1.65 25.01
C GLN A 525 7.39 0.24 24.67
N MET A 526 6.84 0.02 23.48
CA MET A 526 6.52 -1.32 22.98
C MET A 526 7.79 -2.16 22.94
N GLY A 527 8.89 -1.63 22.41
CA GLY A 527 10.18 -2.32 22.38
C GLY A 527 10.71 -2.71 23.78
N VAL A 528 10.56 -1.85 24.78
CA VAL A 528 10.97 -2.12 26.17
C VAL A 528 10.05 -3.16 26.82
N ASN A 529 8.74 -2.99 26.73
CA ASN A 529 7.80 -3.92 27.36
C ASN A 529 7.83 -5.29 26.68
N TYR A 530 7.96 -5.35 25.35
CA TYR A 530 8.10 -6.62 24.64
C TYR A 530 9.41 -7.33 25.00
N ALA A 531 10.53 -6.62 25.10
CA ALA A 531 11.78 -7.21 25.61
C ALA A 531 11.59 -7.77 27.04
N ARG A 532 10.87 -7.05 27.92
CA ARG A 532 10.53 -7.54 29.26
C ARG A 532 9.80 -8.89 29.23
N LYS A 533 8.92 -9.12 28.24
CA LYS A 533 8.16 -10.36 28.09
C LYS A 533 9.01 -11.58 27.69
N GLU A 534 10.29 -11.37 27.38
CA GLU A 534 11.25 -12.46 27.15
C GLU A 534 11.73 -13.08 28.48
N TYR A 535 11.94 -12.28 29.54
CA TYR A 535 12.56 -12.74 30.80
C TYR A 535 11.67 -12.58 32.06
N ASN A 536 10.53 -11.89 31.98
CA ASN A 536 9.66 -11.70 33.14
C ASN A 536 9.01 -13.03 33.56
N GLY A 537 9.15 -13.39 34.84
CA GLY A 537 8.69 -14.67 35.38
C GLY A 537 9.55 -15.86 34.96
N GLU A 538 10.76 -15.63 34.45
CA GLU A 538 11.71 -16.68 34.12
C GLU A 538 12.07 -17.51 35.37
N PRO A 539 11.94 -18.85 35.31
CA PRO A 539 12.38 -19.72 36.41
C PRO A 539 13.88 -19.57 36.69
N VAL A 540 14.29 -19.92 37.91
CA VAL A 540 15.71 -19.86 38.33
C VAL A 540 16.60 -20.71 37.42
N ASP A 541 16.09 -21.85 36.99
CA ASP A 541 16.74 -22.82 36.11
C ASP A 541 16.44 -22.57 34.61
N GLY A 542 15.90 -21.40 34.26
CA GLY A 542 15.59 -20.99 32.89
C GLY A 542 14.29 -21.56 32.33
N TRP A 543 13.90 -21.07 31.15
CA TRP A 543 12.70 -21.53 30.46
C TRP A 543 12.85 -22.95 29.93
N ALA A 544 11.95 -23.85 30.32
CA ALA A 544 11.84 -25.19 29.74
C ALA A 544 11.28 -25.13 28.31
N VAL A 545 12.16 -25.03 27.31
CA VAL A 545 11.81 -24.95 25.89
C VAL A 545 11.61 -26.34 25.31
N ASP A 546 10.41 -26.63 24.84
CA ASP A 546 10.09 -27.85 24.11
C ASP A 546 10.46 -27.66 22.63
N VAL A 547 11.57 -28.26 22.23
CA VAL A 547 12.16 -28.15 20.89
C VAL A 547 11.34 -28.95 19.87
N GLN A 548 10.76 -30.07 20.29
CA GLN A 548 10.01 -30.96 19.42
C GLN A 548 8.65 -30.35 19.03
N ASN A 549 7.91 -29.85 20.01
CA ASN A 549 6.62 -29.19 19.78
C ASN A 549 6.76 -27.69 19.47
N GLN A 550 7.99 -27.17 19.45
CA GLN A 550 8.33 -25.77 19.24
C GLN A 550 7.60 -24.80 20.19
N ARG A 551 7.59 -25.12 21.49
CA ARG A 551 6.91 -24.32 22.51
C ARG A 551 7.89 -23.73 23.50
N CYS A 552 7.64 -22.48 23.90
CA CYS A 552 8.37 -21.83 24.96
C CYS A 552 7.37 -21.25 25.98
N PRO A 553 7.59 -21.46 27.30
CA PRO A 553 6.68 -20.93 28.31
C PRO A 553 6.79 -19.42 28.51
N CYS A 554 7.65 -18.68 27.81
CA CYS A 554 7.79 -17.22 27.99
C CYS A 554 6.58 -16.45 27.41
N GLN A 555 6.28 -15.28 27.97
CA GLN A 555 5.14 -14.45 27.54
C GLN A 555 5.30 -13.94 26.10
N TYR A 556 6.53 -13.71 25.64
CA TYR A 556 6.80 -13.31 24.26
C TYR A 556 6.39 -14.40 23.25
N TRP A 557 6.69 -15.67 23.54
CA TRP A 557 6.30 -16.78 22.68
C TRP A 557 4.78 -16.94 22.64
N PHE A 558 4.10 -16.81 23.79
CA PHE A 558 2.63 -16.87 23.85
C PHE A 558 1.98 -15.86 22.88
N ALA A 559 2.50 -14.64 22.80
CA ALA A 559 1.97 -13.62 21.90
C ALA A 559 2.30 -13.91 20.43
N PHE A 560 3.56 -14.21 20.12
CA PHE A 560 4.07 -14.17 18.75
C PHE A 560 4.37 -15.52 18.11
N GLY A 561 4.29 -16.62 18.88
CA GLY A 561 4.60 -17.99 18.47
C GLY A 561 6.05 -18.25 18.09
N ALA A 562 6.91 -17.25 18.26
CA ALA A 562 8.35 -17.34 18.12
C ALA A 562 9.00 -16.41 19.15
N CYS A 563 10.09 -16.85 19.77
CA CYS A 563 10.86 -16.08 20.74
C CYS A 563 12.35 -16.37 20.60
N ILE A 564 13.18 -15.61 21.32
CA ILE A 564 14.63 -15.80 21.33
C ILE A 564 15.03 -17.19 21.87
N HIS A 565 14.31 -17.72 22.86
CA HIS A 565 14.63 -18.99 23.52
C HIS A 565 14.41 -20.19 22.60
N LEU A 566 13.25 -20.23 21.92
CA LEU A 566 12.92 -21.30 20.98
C LEU A 566 13.91 -21.34 19.80
N LEU A 567 14.21 -20.18 19.22
CA LEU A 567 15.15 -20.11 18.10
C LEU A 567 16.57 -20.47 18.50
N TYR A 568 16.98 -20.09 19.71
CA TYR A 568 18.26 -20.50 20.25
C TYR A 568 18.30 -22.01 20.49
N ALA A 569 17.27 -22.57 21.12
CA ALA A 569 17.17 -24.00 21.38
C ALA A 569 17.26 -24.84 20.10
N LEU A 570 16.51 -24.48 19.06
CA LEU A 570 16.56 -25.13 17.75
C LEU A 570 17.96 -25.07 17.10
N ARG A 571 18.71 -23.98 17.29
CA ARG A 571 20.11 -23.89 16.80
C ARG A 571 21.07 -24.81 17.56
N VAL A 572 20.82 -24.99 18.86
CA VAL A 572 21.68 -25.78 19.75
C VAL A 572 21.45 -27.28 19.57
N THR A 573 20.20 -27.72 19.40
CA THR A 573 19.85 -29.15 19.36
C THR A 573 20.24 -29.85 18.06
N ALA A 574 20.30 -29.14 16.92
CA ALA A 574 20.85 -29.59 15.62
C ALA A 574 20.31 -30.90 14.98
N HIS A 575 19.54 -31.71 15.71
CA HIS A 575 18.83 -32.90 15.26
C HIS A 575 17.36 -32.62 14.94
N VAL A 576 16.90 -31.37 15.12
CA VAL A 576 15.56 -30.93 14.79
C VAL A 576 15.66 -29.70 13.88
N ASP A 577 15.01 -29.75 12.71
CA ASP A 577 14.97 -28.60 11.79
C ASP A 577 14.07 -27.48 12.30
N THR A 578 14.06 -26.33 11.62
CA THR A 578 13.19 -25.19 11.97
C THR A 578 11.70 -25.49 11.87
N ARG A 579 11.30 -26.67 11.37
CA ARG A 579 9.93 -27.18 11.27
C ARG A 579 9.64 -28.31 12.26
N GLY A 580 10.55 -28.61 13.19
CA GLY A 580 10.32 -29.59 14.25
C GLY A 580 10.59 -31.03 13.82
N ARG A 581 11.18 -31.25 12.64
CA ARG A 581 11.42 -32.58 12.09
C ARG A 581 12.81 -33.07 12.47
N GLU A 582 12.91 -34.35 12.76
CA GLU A 582 14.20 -34.99 12.98
C GLU A 582 15.08 -34.89 11.73
N VAL A 583 16.33 -34.49 11.93
CA VAL A 583 17.36 -34.42 10.89
C VAL A 583 18.63 -35.13 11.35
N LEU A 584 19.39 -35.63 10.38
CA LEU A 584 20.64 -36.34 10.64
C LEU A 584 21.63 -35.44 11.40
N ILE A 585 22.15 -35.98 12.51
CA ILE A 585 23.12 -35.29 13.35
C ILE A 585 24.45 -35.20 12.64
N SER A 586 24.97 -33.98 12.47
CA SER A 586 26.34 -33.77 12.00
C SER A 586 27.34 -34.21 13.08
N ARG A 587 28.17 -35.22 12.78
CA ARG A 587 29.26 -35.69 13.67
C ARG A 587 30.52 -34.81 13.62
N ARG A 588 30.51 -33.70 12.86
CA ARG A 588 31.64 -32.75 12.88
C ARG A 588 31.72 -32.12 14.28
N LYS A 589 32.85 -32.28 14.98
CA LYS A 589 33.11 -31.67 16.29
C LYS A 589 32.93 -30.15 16.19
N ARG A 590 31.78 -29.61 16.64
CA ARG A 590 31.60 -28.17 16.84
C ARG A 590 32.55 -27.72 17.96
N LYS A 591 33.22 -26.58 17.78
CA LYS A 591 34.13 -26.03 18.81
C LYS A 591 33.30 -25.80 20.09
N ARG A 592 33.80 -26.26 21.25
CA ARG A 592 33.17 -26.10 22.58
C ARG A 592 32.76 -24.65 22.95
N GLY A 593 33.20 -23.64 22.20
CA GLY A 593 32.84 -22.23 22.39
C GLY A 593 31.58 -21.72 21.67
N GLU A 594 30.85 -22.53 20.90
CA GLU A 594 29.65 -22.06 20.17
C GLU A 594 28.37 -22.00 21.01
N VAL A 595 28.29 -22.73 22.13
CA VAL A 595 27.12 -22.72 23.02
C VAL A 595 27.42 -21.87 24.24
N ALA A 596 26.72 -20.74 24.38
CA ALA A 596 26.74 -19.95 25.59
C ALA A 596 26.06 -20.73 26.74
N VAL A 597 26.79 -20.94 27.84
CA VAL A 597 26.25 -21.48 29.09
C VAL A 597 26.16 -20.33 30.07
N LEU A 598 25.01 -20.17 30.72
CA LEU A 598 24.75 -19.13 31.71
C LEU A 598 24.53 -19.78 33.09
N PRO A 599 25.09 -19.18 34.16
CA PRO A 599 24.90 -19.70 35.52
C PRO A 599 23.44 -19.53 35.97
N ASP A 600 22.99 -20.41 36.87
CA ASP A 600 21.68 -20.30 37.51
C ASP A 600 21.51 -18.93 38.18
N MET A 601 20.37 -18.28 37.91
CA MET A 601 20.10 -16.88 38.31
C MET A 601 19.76 -16.74 39.82
N GLY A 602 20.13 -17.71 40.65
CA GLY A 602 19.82 -17.78 42.08
C GLY A 602 20.44 -16.70 42.96
N ARG A 603 21.23 -15.78 42.41
CA ARG A 603 21.74 -14.57 43.11
C ARG A 603 21.51 -13.31 42.28
N PRO A 604 20.93 -12.23 42.86
CA PRO A 604 20.85 -10.94 42.19
C PRO A 604 22.26 -10.44 41.86
N ARG A 605 22.50 -10.05 40.60
CA ARG A 605 23.77 -9.43 40.16
C ARG A 605 23.83 -7.92 40.38
N SER A 606 22.76 -7.31 40.90
CA SER A 606 22.72 -5.90 41.26
C SER A 606 22.51 -5.74 42.76
N ASN A 607 23.52 -5.15 43.44
CA ASN A 607 23.33 -4.52 44.74
C ASN A 607 22.45 -3.28 44.53
N GLY A 608 21.13 -3.46 44.59
CA GLY A 608 20.24 -2.33 44.81
C GLY A 608 20.42 -1.83 46.24
N ALA A 609 20.50 -0.52 46.43
CA ALA A 609 20.55 0.06 47.76
C ALA A 609 19.34 -0.44 48.56
N ALA A 610 19.62 -1.15 49.66
CA ALA A 610 18.64 -1.34 50.71
C ALA A 610 18.27 0.04 51.26
N LEU A 611 16.97 0.22 51.55
CA LEU A 611 16.34 1.38 52.20
C LEU A 611 15.82 2.48 51.28
N SER A 612 14.55 2.36 50.91
CA SER A 612 13.59 3.48 51.03
C SER A 612 12.18 2.90 51.16
N PHE A 613 11.79 2.60 52.39
CA PHE A 613 10.39 2.64 52.80
C PHE A 613 9.96 4.12 52.86
N VAL A 614 8.73 4.37 52.41
CA VAL A 614 7.83 5.55 52.52
C VAL A 614 7.37 6.00 51.14
#